data_AF-A0A846NFD5-F1
#
_entry.id   AF-A0A846NFD5-F1
#
_cell.length_a   1.000
_cell.length_b   1.000
_cell.length_c   1.000
_cell.angle_alpha   90.00
_cell.angle_beta   90.00
_cell.angle_gamma   90.00
#
_symmetry.space_group_name_H-M   'P 1'
#
loop_
_entity.id
_entity.type
_entity.pdbx_description
1 polymer ?
#
loop_
_entity_poly.entity_id
_entity_poly.type
_entity_poly.pdbx_seq_one_letter_code
_entity_poly.pdbx_strand_id
1 'polypeptide(L)'
;ERRLEELFKLVYSGVTAKESLDKILKAIAQDPILTPSEAVNKLGLTMLNDEELEEKLRAVVNTNMKLVDELGTKAVGKLTGITMKELRGRVEPSKVMKL
;
A
#
# COMPACT_ATOMS: atom_id res chain seq x y z
N GLU A 1 -19.28 -7.83 -16.10
CA GLU A 1 -18.94 -9.07 -15.36
C GLU A 1 -17.45 -9.38 -15.38
N ARG A 2 -16.80 -9.61 -16.54
CA ARG A 2 -15.37 -9.99 -16.63
C ARG A 2 -14.35 -9.09 -15.89
N ARG A 3 -14.57 -7.76 -15.85
CA ARG A 3 -13.66 -6.82 -15.17
C ARG A 3 -13.71 -6.91 -13.64
N LEU A 4 -14.87 -7.23 -13.06
CA LEU A 4 -14.97 -7.42 -11.62
C LEU A 4 -14.27 -8.71 -11.20
N GLU A 5 -14.45 -9.78 -11.97
CA GLU A 5 -13.73 -11.04 -11.75
C GLU A 5 -12.20 -10.85 -11.82
N GLU A 6 -11.71 -10.10 -12.81
CA GLU A 6 -10.29 -9.76 -12.91
C GLU A 6 -9.80 -8.98 -11.69
N LEU A 7 -10.55 -7.97 -11.24
CA LEU A 7 -10.21 -7.21 -10.04
C LEU A 7 -10.10 -8.11 -8.80
N PHE A 8 -11.06 -9.01 -8.59
CA PHE A 8 -11.00 -9.96 -7.47
C PHE A 8 -9.85 -10.96 -7.62
N LYS A 9 -9.52 -11.39 -8.85
CA LYS A 9 -8.34 -12.23 -9.10
C LYS A 9 -7.05 -11.52 -8.71
N LEU A 10 -6.89 -10.23 -9.05
CA LEU A 10 -5.69 -9.44 -8.69
C LEU A 10 -5.52 -9.31 -7.17
N VAL A 11 -6.62 -9.16 -6.43
CA VAL A 11 -6.59 -9.15 -4.96
C VAL A 11 -6.24 -10.54 -4.42
N TYR A 12 -6.90 -11.59 -4.93
CA TYR A 12 -6.67 -12.97 -4.50
C TYR A 12 -5.24 -13.45 -4.77
N SER A 13 -4.66 -13.05 -5.90
CA SER A 13 -3.28 -13.38 -6.26
C SER A 13 -2.23 -12.51 -5.57
N GLY A 14 -2.64 -11.57 -4.71
CA GLY A 14 -1.73 -10.70 -3.97
C GLY A 14 -1.02 -9.64 -4.82
N VAL A 15 -1.54 -9.31 -6.02
CA VAL A 15 -0.99 -8.24 -6.86
C VAL A 15 -1.30 -6.86 -6.26
N THR A 16 -2.47 -6.72 -5.65
CA THR A 16 -2.90 -5.51 -4.95
C THR A 16 -3.67 -5.86 -3.67
N ALA A 17 -3.70 -4.95 -2.69
CA ALA A 17 -4.44 -5.17 -1.45
C ALA A 17 -5.95 -4.91 -1.62
N LYS A 18 -6.78 -5.48 -0.75
CA LYS A 18 -8.24 -5.25 -0.75
C LYS A 18 -8.60 -3.78 -0.46
N GLU A 19 -7.75 -3.07 0.26
CA GLU A 19 -7.88 -1.63 0.56
C GLU A 19 -7.70 -0.75 -0.68
N SER A 20 -7.25 -1.30 -1.80
CA SER A 20 -7.10 -0.60 -3.08
C SER A 20 -8.36 -0.68 -3.97
N LEU A 21 -9.34 -1.51 -3.60
CA LEU A 21 -10.52 -1.78 -4.41
C LEU A 21 -11.31 -0.51 -4.73
N ASP A 22 -11.49 0.39 -3.77
CA ASP A 22 -12.24 1.65 -3.95
C ASP A 22 -11.60 2.54 -5.02
N LYS A 23 -10.28 2.71 -4.97
CA LYS A 23 -9.51 3.51 -5.93
C LYS A 23 -9.54 2.90 -7.32
N ILE A 24 -9.38 1.57 -7.40
CA ILE A 24 -9.41 0.85 -8.68
C ILE A 24 -10.79 0.92 -9.30
N LEU A 25 -11.86 0.62 -8.53
CA LEU A 25 -13.25 0.73 -8.98
C LEU A 25 -13.58 2.13 -9.49
N LYS A 26 -13.14 3.17 -8.78
CA LYS A 26 -13.33 4.56 -9.21
C LYS A 26 -12.63 4.85 -10.54
N ALA A 27 -11.38 4.40 -10.71
CA ALA A 27 -10.63 4.62 -11.95
C ALA A 27 -11.27 3.90 -13.15
N ILE A 28 -11.65 2.63 -13.00
CA ILE A 28 -12.26 1.85 -14.09
C ILE A 28 -13.70 2.28 -14.42
N ALA A 29 -14.39 2.92 -13.47
CA ALA A 29 -15.70 3.53 -13.69
C ALA A 29 -15.61 4.86 -14.45
N GLN A 30 -14.54 5.62 -14.25
CA GLN A 30 -14.27 6.88 -14.96
C GLN A 30 -13.72 6.65 -16.37
N ASP A 31 -13.02 5.54 -16.58
CA ASP A 31 -12.46 5.14 -17.87
C ASP A 31 -12.92 3.72 -18.24
N PRO A 32 -13.94 3.59 -19.11
CA PRO A 32 -14.48 2.29 -19.52
C PRO A 32 -13.47 1.40 -20.26
N ILE A 33 -12.39 1.95 -20.80
CA ILE A 33 -11.37 1.22 -21.58
C ILE A 33 -10.27 0.68 -20.66
N LEU A 34 -10.00 1.37 -19.54
CA LEU A 34 -8.95 1.01 -18.58
C LEU A 34 -9.21 -0.33 -17.88
N THR A 35 -8.37 -1.34 -18.08
CA THR A 35 -8.52 -2.62 -17.38
C THR A 35 -8.18 -2.51 -15.88
N PRO A 36 -8.71 -3.39 -15.01
CA PRO A 36 -8.29 -3.48 -13.61
C PRO A 36 -6.77 -3.58 -13.42
N SER A 37 -6.09 -4.42 -14.22
CA SER A 37 -4.63 -4.56 -14.18
C SER A 37 -3.91 -3.24 -14.53
N GLU A 38 -4.35 -2.54 -15.58
CA GLU A 38 -3.79 -1.23 -15.94
C GLU A 38 -4.07 -0.18 -14.87
N ALA A 39 -5.25 -0.20 -14.24
CA ALA A 39 -5.59 0.70 -13.15
C ALA A 39 -4.67 0.48 -11.93
N VAL A 40 -4.37 -0.76 -11.56
CA VAL A 40 -3.42 -1.08 -10.48
C VAL A 40 -2.05 -0.46 -10.77
N ASN A 41 -1.52 -0.67 -11.97
CA ASN A 41 -0.22 -0.13 -12.37
C ASN A 41 -0.22 1.41 -12.41
N LYS A 42 -1.23 2.01 -13.06
CA LYS A 42 -1.35 3.47 -13.22
C LYS A 42 -1.49 4.21 -11.89
N LEU A 43 -2.16 3.59 -10.92
CA LEU A 43 -2.35 4.16 -9.59
C LEU A 43 -1.20 3.82 -8.62
N GLY A 44 -0.22 3.01 -9.04
CA GLY A 44 0.88 2.57 -8.20
C GLY A 44 0.42 1.68 -7.03
N LEU A 45 -0.63 0.88 -7.24
CA LEU A 45 -1.27 0.06 -6.19
C LEU A 45 -0.76 -1.38 -6.17
N THR A 46 0.33 -1.67 -6.88
CA THR A 46 1.02 -2.96 -6.81
C THR A 46 1.61 -3.16 -5.42
N MET A 47 1.51 -4.39 -4.91
CA MET A 47 2.10 -4.78 -3.63
C MET A 47 3.61 -4.62 -3.65
N LEU A 48 4.14 -4.05 -2.57
CA LEU A 48 5.57 -3.91 -2.34
C LEU A 48 6.20 -5.25 -1.94
N ASN A 49 7.38 -5.51 -2.50
CA ASN A 49 8.24 -6.57 -1.99
C ASN A 49 8.91 -6.16 -0.65
N ASP A 50 9.64 -7.08 -0.03
CA ASP A 50 10.25 -6.85 1.29
C ASP A 50 11.36 -5.78 1.22
N GLU A 51 12.17 -5.78 0.16
CA GLU A 51 13.28 -4.84 -0.03
C GLU A 51 12.78 -3.41 -0.21
N GLU A 52 11.79 -3.21 -1.08
CA GLU A 52 11.15 -1.91 -1.30
C GLU A 52 10.48 -1.38 -0.02
N LEU A 53 9.86 -2.28 0.74
CA LEU A 53 9.24 -1.93 1.99
C LEU A 53 10.28 -1.51 3.03
N GLU A 54 11.36 -2.27 3.21
CA GLU A 54 12.45 -1.91 4.11
C GLU A 54 13.06 -0.55 3.77
N GLU A 55 13.29 -0.26 2.49
CA GLU A 55 13.82 1.03 2.05
C GLU A 55 12.88 2.18 2.46
N LYS A 56 11.58 2.01 2.24
CA LYS A 56 10.56 2.99 2.64
C LYS A 56 10.48 3.16 4.15
N LEU A 57 10.55 2.07 4.92
CA LEU A 57 10.55 2.13 6.39
C LEU A 57 11.78 2.86 6.92
N ARG A 58 12.97 2.56 6.39
CA ARG A 58 14.21 3.28 6.74
C ARG A 58 14.09 4.77 6.43
N ALA A 59 13.52 5.14 5.28
CA ALA A 59 13.29 6.54 4.93
C ALA A 59 12.33 7.22 5.91
N VAL A 60 11.23 6.56 6.29
CA VAL A 60 10.27 7.07 7.30
C VAL A 60 10.95 7.27 8.65
N VAL A 61 11.74 6.30 9.13
CA VAL A 61 12.49 6.41 10.39
C VAL A 61 13.49 7.57 10.33
N ASN A 62 14.32 7.62 9.28
CA ASN A 62 15.35 8.65 9.12
C ASN A 62 14.76 10.07 9.07
N THR A 63 13.63 10.25 8.38
CA THR A 63 12.95 11.55 8.27
C THR A 63 12.28 11.96 9.59
N ASN A 64 12.00 10.99 10.47
CA ASN A 64 11.31 11.20 11.74
C ASN A 64 12.21 10.88 12.95
N MET A 65 13.54 10.96 12.82
CA MET A 65 14.47 10.60 13.91
C MET A 65 14.20 11.34 15.22
N LYS A 66 13.82 12.63 15.16
CA LYS A 66 13.43 13.38 16.36
C LYS A 66 12.29 12.71 17.14
N LEU A 67 11.32 12.15 16.43
CA LEU A 67 10.19 11.45 17.03
C LEU A 67 10.64 10.14 17.69
N VAL A 68 11.65 9.47 17.14
CA VAL A 68 12.30 8.30 17.75
C VAL A 68 13.06 8.70 19.00
N ASP A 69 13.84 9.77 18.94
CA ASP A 69 14.63 10.26 20.08
C ASP A 69 13.73 10.68 21.26
N GLU A 70 12.59 11.32 20.98
CA GLU A 70 11.65 11.79 22.01
C GLU A 70 10.78 10.68 22.61
N LEU A 71 10.36 9.70 21.80
CA LEU A 71 9.33 8.71 22.20
C LEU A 71 9.87 7.29 22.38
N GLY A 72 11.08 7.00 21.92
CA GLY A 72 11.66 5.66 21.92
C GLY A 72 10.71 4.63 21.31
N THR A 73 10.41 3.57 22.05
CA THR A 73 9.50 2.50 21.62
C THR A 73 8.06 2.99 21.36
N LYS A 74 7.62 4.09 21.97
CA LYS A 74 6.29 4.69 21.72
C LYS A 74 6.21 5.34 20.33
N ALA A 75 7.34 5.56 19.66
CA ALA A 75 7.38 6.05 18.28
C ALA A 75 6.76 5.06 17.29
N VAL A 76 6.85 3.75 17.55
CA VAL A 76 6.46 2.69 16.61
C VAL A 76 5.05 2.90 16.08
N GLY A 77 4.05 3.09 16.97
CA GLY A 77 2.67 3.31 16.53
C GLY A 77 2.48 4.57 15.68
N LYS A 78 3.24 5.64 15.96
CA LYS A 78 3.19 6.87 15.16
C LYS A 78 3.83 6.67 13.79
N LEU A 79 4.99 6.01 13.74
CA LEU A 79 5.69 5.70 12.49
C LEU A 79 4.88 4.75 11.63
N THR A 80 4.26 3.70 12.19
CA THR A 80 3.31 2.84 11.47
C THR A 80 2.16 3.66 10.90
N GLY A 81 1.61 4.61 11.67
CA GLY A 81 0.56 5.51 11.18
C GLY A 81 1.01 6.39 10.00
N ILE A 82 2.24 6.89 10.04
CA ILE A 82 2.85 7.67 8.93
C ILE A 82 3.03 6.78 7.70
N THR A 83 3.66 5.61 7.87
CA THR A 83 3.86 4.63 6.80
C THR A 83 2.53 4.23 6.15
N MET A 84 1.50 3.94 6.95
CA MET A 84 0.19 3.54 6.43
C MET A 84 -0.53 4.66 5.67
N LYS A 85 -0.25 5.94 5.94
CA LYS A 85 -0.81 7.02 5.12
C LYS A 85 -0.27 6.99 3.69
N GLU A 86 0.97 6.58 3.51
CA GLU A 86 1.63 6.53 2.20
C GLU A 86 1.44 5.18 1.50
N LEU A 87 1.58 4.07 2.24
CA LEU A 87 1.70 2.73 1.66
C LEU A 87 0.42 1.90 1.72
N ARG A 88 -0.66 2.38 2.36
CA ARG A 88 -1.94 1.65 2.40
C ARG A 88 -2.43 1.33 0.99
N GLY A 89 -2.81 0.07 0.80
CA GLY A 89 -3.19 -0.46 -0.51
C GLY A 89 -2.06 -1.20 -1.24
N ARG A 90 -0.82 -1.06 -0.75
CA ARG A 90 0.40 -1.64 -1.33
C ARG A 90 1.17 -2.55 -0.36
N VAL A 91 0.74 -2.63 0.90
CA VAL A 91 1.38 -3.44 1.93
C VAL A 91 0.36 -3.82 3.00
N GLU A 92 0.49 -5.03 3.54
CA GLU A 92 -0.28 -5.49 4.69
C GLU A 92 0.22 -4.83 6.00
N PRO A 93 -0.67 -4.34 6.89
CA PRO A 93 -0.27 -3.70 8.15
C PRO A 93 0.63 -4.59 9.02
N SER A 94 0.39 -5.90 9.02
CA SER A 94 1.19 -6.88 9.76
C SER A 94 2.64 -6.92 9.29
N LYS A 95 2.89 -6.71 7.98
CA LYS A 95 4.23 -6.71 7.40
C LYS A 95 5.03 -5.49 7.83
N VAL A 96 4.36 -4.33 7.95
CA VAL A 96 4.96 -3.09 8.46
C VAL A 96 5.29 -3.14 9.94
N MET A 97 4.56 -3.92 10.73
CA MET A 97 4.88 -4.09 12.16
C MET A 97 6.00 -5.11 12.40
N LYS A 98 6.29 -5.96 11.41
CA LYS A 98 7.28 -7.04 11.53
C LYS A 98 8.70 -6.56 11.16
N LEU A 99 8.80 -5.68 10.17
CA LEU A 99 10.06 -5.10 9.67
C LEU A 99 10.37 -3.79 10.41
#